data_AF-A0AA37EXE2-F1
#
_entry.id   AF-A0AA37EXE2-F1
#
_cell.length_a   1.000
_cell.length_b   1.000
_cell.length_c   1.000
_cell.angle_alpha   90.00
_cell.angle_beta   90.00
_cell.angle_gamma   90.00
#
_symmetry.space_group_name_H-M   'P 1'
#
loop_
_entity.id
_entity.type
_entity.pdbx_description
1 polymer ?
#
loop_
_entity_poly.entity_id
_entity_poly.type
_entity_poly.pdbx_seq_one_letter_code
_entity_poly.pdbx_strand_id
1 'polypeptide(L)'
;MVHDLFYFSSKPAMPLFSALVTSLLLSACGGGGESSSTETVFTQPRNTIKSAYLRDTDGQANRLAGQISLTLSNETVSPEAKTQSVWVYWADTKGNNLGEAWLKTPSNTPFLISIPEQSVIPANATALNLLPVNQAGPAATARLVRFHDFTGNTQLSGPGGSYLTPWYYGTSRPHIAIQRINHQGGTCIFDNGLVSVTDMQNQIDPRAHDANAGALEADEQAYPAYEYLCAAQPINTYKQTNDSNGLWTYSAINDAMYYGTAVYDAFLKHLKEPPLEQKIRLRVHYDKASSIRAFWDGAYANFSDGIPFFQNLATLDHIAHEVGHGVLNRIGKIDGFKEDISLDAQTAHEAFADISGVMVKYEFNNDGNYWIHGEESNGYTRQLDQIQTEAGAIASFLDYDAAGNNYYQRIGMLSYPFYLLANKWGIDTAYAVYLNAAKSCWLPDLTLTDAADCIRQQSLAANLPEADVIEAFKSVKIKLFDQGVLSHFTVESSDTGIQFSDNSRSTNQVLDWQWDFGDGSSSELANPLHQFAAGTYQVTLSVSDQSNDHDSFSRTIRVSN
;
A
#
# COMPACT_ATOMS: atom_id res chain seq x y z
N MET A 1 -30.70 35.47 -13.15
CA MET A 1 -30.59 36.61 -14.09
C MET A 1 -29.84 36.08 -15.30
N VAL A 2 -30.38 36.35 -16.47
CA VAL A 2 -30.19 35.70 -17.79
C VAL A 2 -28.76 35.80 -18.34
N HIS A 3 -28.29 34.74 -19.02
CA HIS A 3 -27.67 34.68 -20.37
C HIS A 3 -27.18 33.21 -20.58
N ASP A 4 -27.86 32.36 -21.36
CA ASP A 4 -27.76 32.19 -22.84
C ASP A 4 -26.33 31.87 -23.31
N LEU A 5 -25.98 30.96 -24.23
CA LEU A 5 -26.58 29.96 -25.14
C LEU A 5 -25.32 29.32 -25.82
N PHE A 6 -25.17 28.04 -26.22
CA PHE A 6 -25.70 27.41 -27.44
C PHE A 6 -24.92 26.11 -27.79
N TYR A 7 -25.66 25.16 -28.39
CA TYR A 7 -25.28 24.13 -29.39
C TYR A 7 -24.47 22.88 -29.00
N PHE A 8 -25.14 21.73 -29.03
CA PHE A 8 -24.63 20.58 -29.82
C PHE A 8 -25.75 19.94 -30.65
N SER A 9 -25.41 19.78 -31.93
CA SER A 9 -26.23 19.26 -33.01
C SER A 9 -26.33 17.73 -32.93
N SER A 10 -27.54 17.22 -33.17
CA SER A 10 -27.87 15.81 -33.30
C SER A 10 -27.84 15.34 -34.77
N LYS A 11 -27.52 14.05 -34.97
CA LYS A 11 -27.84 13.11 -36.08
C LYS A 11 -26.62 12.65 -36.93
N PRO A 12 -26.71 11.48 -37.60
CA PRO A 12 -27.27 10.20 -37.16
C PRO A 12 -26.38 8.98 -37.54
N ALA A 13 -26.71 7.82 -36.98
CA ALA A 13 -26.19 6.51 -37.33
C ALA A 13 -26.79 5.96 -38.64
N MET A 14 -26.03 5.13 -39.37
CA MET A 14 -26.49 4.23 -40.43
C MET A 14 -25.44 3.12 -40.70
N PRO A 15 -25.79 1.98 -41.33
CA PRO A 15 -25.91 0.70 -40.60
C PRO A 15 -25.01 -0.44 -41.14
N LEU A 16 -24.92 -1.50 -40.33
CA LEU A 16 -24.37 -2.82 -40.69
C LEU A 16 -25.18 -3.48 -41.82
N PHE A 17 -24.49 -3.96 -42.85
CA PHE A 17 -25.02 -4.93 -43.81
C PHE A 17 -24.77 -6.35 -43.31
N SER A 18 -25.85 -7.07 -42.99
CA SER A 18 -25.87 -8.52 -42.80
C SER A 18 -26.61 -9.12 -43.99
N ALA A 19 -25.96 -9.99 -44.76
CA ALA A 19 -26.58 -10.72 -45.86
C ALA A 19 -26.70 -12.19 -45.47
N LEU A 20 -27.94 -12.59 -45.14
CA LEU A 20 -28.36 -13.96 -44.95
C LEU A 20 -28.82 -14.51 -46.32
N VAL A 21 -28.19 -15.57 -46.83
CA VAL A 21 -28.73 -16.35 -47.95
C VAL A 21 -28.74 -17.82 -47.56
N THR A 22 -29.96 -18.33 -47.41
CA THR A 22 -30.31 -19.75 -47.31
C THR A 22 -30.42 -20.39 -48.70
N SER A 23 -29.80 -21.55 -48.89
CA SER A 23 -30.42 -22.69 -49.61
C SER A 23 -29.58 -23.98 -49.55
N LEU A 24 -30.15 -24.97 -48.84
CA LEU A 24 -30.05 -26.42 -49.09
C LEU A 24 -30.53 -26.72 -50.53
N LEU A 25 -30.13 -27.73 -51.31
CA LEU A 25 -29.82 -29.15 -51.08
C LEU A 25 -29.39 -29.74 -52.47
N LEU A 26 -28.44 -30.67 -52.53
CA LEU A 26 -28.55 -32.01 -53.16
C LEU A 26 -27.20 -32.63 -53.54
N SER A 27 -27.15 -33.92 -53.26
CA SER A 27 -26.09 -34.91 -53.37
C SER A 27 -25.60 -35.21 -54.79
N ALA A 28 -24.29 -35.42 -54.93
CA ALA A 28 -23.71 -36.32 -55.93
C ALA A 28 -22.46 -37.02 -55.35
N CYS A 29 -22.47 -38.36 -55.41
CA CYS A 29 -21.35 -39.23 -55.06
C CYS A 29 -20.19 -39.12 -56.05
N GLY A 30 -18.96 -39.34 -55.57
CA GLY A 30 -17.92 -39.98 -56.38
C GLY A 30 -16.52 -39.37 -56.30
N GLY A 31 -15.69 -39.93 -55.41
CA GLY A 31 -14.31 -40.30 -55.70
C GLY A 31 -13.27 -39.19 -55.90
N GLY A 32 -12.39 -39.02 -54.90
CA GLY A 32 -11.12 -38.31 -55.06
C GLY A 32 -10.48 -38.09 -53.71
N GLY A 33 -9.50 -38.92 -53.36
CA GLY A 33 -8.74 -38.76 -52.14
C GLY A 33 -7.87 -37.51 -52.20
N GLU A 34 -8.14 -36.57 -51.30
CA GLU A 34 -7.13 -35.67 -50.78
C GLU A 34 -7.33 -35.65 -49.26
N SER A 35 -6.31 -36.11 -48.53
CA SER A 35 -6.19 -35.78 -47.13
C SER A 35 -6.04 -34.26 -47.04
N SER A 36 -7.15 -33.58 -46.83
CA SER A 36 -7.17 -32.22 -46.29
C SER A 36 -6.46 -32.30 -44.95
N SER A 37 -5.14 -32.06 -44.96
CA SER A 37 -4.47 -31.55 -43.78
C SER A 37 -5.16 -30.23 -43.49
N THR A 38 -5.99 -30.20 -42.46
CA THR A 38 -6.43 -28.95 -41.87
C THR A 38 -5.17 -28.19 -41.49
N GLU A 39 -4.76 -27.24 -42.35
CA GLU A 39 -3.69 -26.29 -42.02
C GLU A 39 -4.09 -25.63 -40.71
N THR A 40 -3.33 -25.94 -39.67
CA THR A 40 -3.55 -25.36 -38.36
C THR A 40 -3.13 -23.90 -38.50
N VAL A 41 -4.10 -22.99 -38.61
CA VAL A 41 -3.82 -21.56 -38.69
C VAL A 41 -3.33 -21.10 -37.33
N PHE A 42 -2.01 -21.00 -37.18
CA PHE A 42 -1.41 -20.44 -35.97
C PHE A 42 -1.75 -18.95 -35.88
N THR A 43 -2.28 -18.55 -34.73
CA THR A 43 -2.50 -17.13 -34.42
C THR A 43 -1.49 -16.69 -33.38
N GLN A 44 -1.09 -15.41 -33.42
CA GLN A 44 -0.17 -14.86 -32.43
C GLN A 44 -0.69 -15.07 -30.99
N PRO A 45 0.21 -15.10 -30.00
CA PRO A 45 -0.19 -15.33 -28.62
C PRO A 45 -1.25 -14.35 -28.16
N ARG A 46 -2.29 -14.87 -27.51
CA ARG A 46 -3.38 -14.05 -26.97
C ARG A 46 -3.29 -13.85 -25.47
N ASN A 47 -2.61 -14.74 -24.74
CA ASN A 47 -2.29 -14.45 -23.34
C ASN A 47 -1.41 -13.21 -23.25
N THR A 48 -1.78 -12.27 -22.40
CA THR A 48 -1.01 -11.07 -22.11
C THR A 48 -0.19 -11.26 -20.84
N ILE A 49 0.94 -10.56 -20.70
CA ILE A 49 1.69 -10.53 -19.44
C ILE A 49 0.94 -9.59 -18.48
N LYS A 50 0.36 -10.16 -17.43
CA LYS A 50 -0.39 -9.44 -16.39
C LYS A 50 0.54 -8.63 -15.49
N SER A 51 1.65 -9.23 -15.07
CA SER A 51 2.71 -8.56 -14.32
C SER A 51 4.07 -9.13 -14.70
N ALA A 52 5.09 -8.28 -14.67
CA ALA A 52 6.48 -8.67 -14.77
C ALA A 52 7.34 -7.67 -13.99
N TYR A 53 8.31 -8.18 -13.24
CA TYR A 53 9.30 -7.36 -12.57
C TYR A 53 10.66 -8.05 -12.58
N LEU A 54 11.70 -7.24 -12.51
CA LEU A 54 13.09 -7.64 -12.48
C LEU A 54 13.64 -7.28 -11.11
N ARG A 55 14.25 -8.24 -10.42
CA ARG A 55 15.12 -7.95 -9.29
C ARG A 55 16.56 -8.08 -9.75
N ASP A 56 17.24 -6.94 -9.84
CA ASP A 56 18.67 -6.94 -10.06
C ASP A 56 19.41 -7.40 -8.79
N THR A 57 20.40 -8.24 -8.98
CA THR A 57 21.22 -8.88 -7.95
C THR A 57 22.71 -8.71 -8.21
N ASP A 58 23.08 -8.14 -9.36
CA ASP A 58 24.46 -7.75 -9.68
C ASP A 58 24.61 -6.26 -9.37
N GLY A 59 25.09 -5.94 -8.16
CA GLY A 59 25.20 -4.55 -7.72
C GLY A 59 26.06 -3.64 -8.61
N GLN A 60 26.77 -4.17 -9.62
CA GLN A 60 27.70 -3.44 -10.46
C GLN A 60 27.01 -2.45 -11.42
N ALA A 61 27.55 -1.24 -11.49
CA ALA A 61 27.06 -0.20 -12.38
C ALA A 61 27.09 -0.64 -13.87
N ASN A 62 26.01 -0.35 -14.59
CA ASN A 62 25.79 -0.71 -16.00
C ASN A 62 25.79 -2.23 -16.28
N ARG A 63 25.61 -3.05 -15.24
CA ARG A 63 25.41 -4.48 -15.36
C ARG A 63 24.07 -4.87 -14.76
N LEU A 64 23.59 -6.04 -15.17
CA LEU A 64 22.36 -6.61 -14.70
C LEU A 64 22.54 -8.11 -14.47
N ALA A 65 22.02 -8.63 -13.36
CA ALA A 65 21.79 -10.06 -13.18
C ALA A 65 20.58 -10.29 -12.28
N GLY A 66 20.01 -11.49 -12.33
CA GLY A 66 18.91 -11.86 -11.44
C GLY A 66 17.78 -12.53 -12.18
N GLN A 67 16.55 -12.31 -11.73
CA GLN A 67 15.39 -13.00 -12.28
C GLN A 67 14.27 -12.04 -12.63
N ILE A 68 13.65 -12.29 -13.78
CA ILE A 68 12.34 -11.74 -14.13
C ILE A 68 11.30 -12.78 -13.75
N SER A 69 10.40 -12.39 -12.85
CA SER A 69 9.18 -13.14 -12.56
C SER A 69 8.03 -12.53 -13.34
N LEU A 70 7.27 -13.34 -14.08
CA LEU A 70 6.09 -12.86 -14.81
C LEU A 70 4.87 -13.76 -14.62
N THR A 71 3.69 -13.14 -14.67
CA THR A 71 2.40 -13.83 -14.66
C THR A 71 1.64 -13.52 -15.95
N LEU A 72 0.97 -14.52 -16.53
CA LEU A 72 0.13 -14.33 -17.71
C LEU A 72 -1.35 -14.17 -17.32
N SER A 73 -2.15 -13.61 -18.23
CA SER A 73 -3.61 -13.60 -18.10
C SER A 73 -4.16 -15.03 -18.13
N ASN A 74 -5.16 -15.30 -17.28
CA ASN A 74 -5.86 -16.59 -17.16
C ASN A 74 -6.87 -16.83 -18.31
N GLU A 75 -6.66 -16.23 -19.47
CA GLU A 75 -7.56 -16.37 -20.61
C GLU A 75 -7.52 -17.79 -21.18
N THR A 76 -8.72 -18.39 -21.31
CA THR A 76 -8.90 -19.64 -22.03
C THR A 76 -8.69 -19.39 -23.53
N VAL A 77 -7.47 -19.63 -24.00
CA VAL A 77 -7.11 -19.50 -25.42
C VAL A 77 -6.91 -20.87 -26.05
N SER A 78 -7.10 -20.95 -27.37
CA SER A 78 -6.83 -22.19 -28.10
C SER A 78 -5.34 -22.59 -27.97
N PRO A 79 -5.00 -23.89 -28.03
CA PRO A 79 -3.62 -24.36 -27.89
C PRO A 79 -2.63 -23.64 -28.81
N GLU A 80 -3.07 -23.25 -30.00
CA GLU A 80 -2.29 -22.58 -31.03
C GLU A 80 -2.00 -21.12 -30.69
N ALA A 81 -2.86 -20.48 -29.88
CA ALA A 81 -2.73 -19.09 -29.44
C ALA A 81 -2.06 -18.96 -28.05
N LYS A 82 -1.61 -20.08 -27.46
CA LYS A 82 -0.89 -20.06 -26.18
C LYS A 82 0.53 -19.54 -26.36
N THR A 83 1.00 -18.81 -25.36
CA THR A 83 2.40 -18.42 -25.24
C THR A 83 3.25 -19.67 -25.04
N GLN A 84 4.31 -19.81 -25.84
CA GLN A 84 5.29 -20.89 -25.72
C GLN A 84 6.61 -20.34 -25.18
N SER A 85 7.08 -19.21 -25.71
CA SER A 85 8.33 -18.55 -25.32
C SER A 85 8.05 -17.09 -24.95
N VAL A 86 8.97 -16.47 -24.24
CA VAL A 86 9.02 -15.02 -23.99
C VAL A 86 10.35 -14.52 -24.51
N TRP A 87 10.30 -13.54 -25.41
CA TRP A 87 11.48 -12.87 -25.94
C TRP A 87 11.69 -11.57 -25.18
N VAL A 88 12.92 -11.34 -24.76
CA VAL A 88 13.35 -10.18 -23.99
C VAL A 88 14.19 -9.29 -24.88
N TYR A 89 13.78 -8.03 -25.00
CA TYR A 89 14.50 -7.00 -25.75
C TYR A 89 15.01 -5.95 -24.78
N TRP A 90 16.18 -5.38 -25.08
CA TRP A 90 16.54 -4.08 -24.50
C TRP A 90 15.57 -3.02 -25.03
N ALA A 91 15.22 -2.03 -24.22
CA ALA A 91 14.29 -0.99 -24.61
C ALA A 91 14.69 0.40 -24.11
N ASP A 92 14.33 1.42 -24.88
CA ASP A 92 14.48 2.82 -24.50
C ASP A 92 13.38 3.27 -23.52
N THR A 93 13.42 4.56 -23.14
CA THR A 93 12.45 5.16 -22.20
C THR A 93 11.01 5.17 -22.71
N LYS A 94 10.82 5.03 -24.03
CA LYS A 94 9.53 4.97 -24.71
C LYS A 94 9.06 3.53 -24.95
N GLY A 95 9.86 2.54 -24.55
CA GLY A 95 9.56 1.12 -24.74
C GLY A 95 9.85 0.60 -26.16
N ASN A 96 10.60 1.33 -26.97
CA ASN A 96 11.03 0.85 -28.28
C ASN A 96 12.17 -0.16 -28.11
N ASN A 97 12.10 -1.27 -28.84
CA ASN A 97 13.13 -2.29 -28.81
C ASN A 97 14.46 -1.76 -29.39
N LEU A 98 15.53 -1.97 -28.66
CA LEU A 98 16.90 -1.66 -29.04
C LEU A 98 17.56 -2.92 -29.60
N GLY A 99 17.40 -3.12 -30.91
CA GLY A 99 17.98 -4.25 -31.64
C GLY A 99 17.13 -5.53 -31.55
N GLU A 100 17.81 -6.66 -31.78
CA GLU A 100 17.20 -8.00 -31.76
C GLU A 100 16.89 -8.47 -30.34
N ALA A 101 16.05 -9.53 -30.23
CA ALA A 101 15.75 -10.16 -28.95
C ALA A 101 17.06 -10.67 -28.31
N TRP A 102 17.37 -10.12 -27.14
CA TRP A 102 18.57 -10.40 -26.39
C TRP A 102 18.50 -11.75 -25.68
N LEU A 103 17.34 -12.09 -25.09
CA LEU A 103 17.09 -13.39 -24.47
C LEU A 103 15.80 -14.00 -25.02
N LYS A 104 15.76 -15.32 -25.17
CA LYS A 104 14.57 -16.07 -25.60
C LYS A 104 14.39 -17.25 -24.65
N THR A 105 13.26 -17.32 -23.96
CA THR A 105 13.02 -18.42 -23.02
C THR A 105 12.70 -19.71 -23.75
N PRO A 106 13.05 -20.88 -23.19
CA PRO A 106 12.64 -22.17 -23.73
C PRO A 106 11.12 -22.35 -23.68
N SER A 107 10.57 -23.10 -24.65
CA SER A 107 9.12 -23.27 -24.77
C SER A 107 8.42 -23.98 -23.60
N ASN A 108 9.20 -24.64 -22.73
CA ASN A 108 8.70 -25.43 -21.60
C ASN A 108 8.72 -24.66 -20.26
N THR A 109 9.42 -23.53 -20.17
CA THR A 109 9.63 -22.76 -18.94
C THR A 109 9.60 -21.24 -19.20
N PRO A 110 8.58 -20.69 -19.89
CA PRO A 110 8.63 -19.29 -20.34
C PRO A 110 8.47 -18.24 -19.24
N PHE A 111 8.15 -18.63 -18.00
CA PHE A 111 7.63 -17.73 -16.96
C PHE A 111 8.65 -17.30 -15.89
N LEU A 112 9.84 -17.90 -15.88
CA LEU A 112 10.95 -17.49 -15.03
C LEU A 112 12.17 -17.24 -15.90
N ILE A 113 12.54 -15.97 -16.07
CA ILE A 113 13.65 -15.60 -16.96
C ILE A 113 14.86 -15.29 -16.09
N SER A 114 15.89 -16.12 -16.18
CA SER A 114 17.17 -15.81 -15.56
C SER A 114 17.95 -14.86 -16.45
N ILE A 115 18.29 -13.70 -15.92
CA ILE A 115 19.20 -12.76 -16.56
C ILE A 115 20.62 -13.28 -16.36
N PRO A 116 21.41 -13.49 -17.44
CA PRO A 116 22.79 -13.93 -17.32
C PRO A 116 23.60 -13.02 -16.40
N GLU A 117 24.52 -13.60 -15.64
CA GLU A 117 25.43 -12.81 -14.81
C GLU A 117 26.26 -11.84 -15.66
N GLN A 118 26.57 -10.66 -15.11
CA GLN A 118 27.43 -9.66 -15.74
C GLN A 118 26.89 -9.09 -17.07
N SER A 119 25.57 -9.16 -17.29
CA SER A 119 24.94 -8.67 -18.52
C SER A 119 25.14 -7.18 -18.67
N VAL A 120 25.82 -6.74 -19.74
CA VAL A 120 26.11 -5.32 -19.99
C VAL A 120 24.88 -4.63 -20.54
N ILE A 121 24.42 -3.58 -19.84
CA ILE A 121 23.30 -2.75 -20.29
C ILE A 121 23.76 -1.90 -21.49
N PRO A 122 23.11 -2.01 -22.67
CA PRO A 122 23.46 -1.19 -23.82
C PRO A 122 23.26 0.30 -23.56
N ALA A 123 24.05 1.15 -24.23
CA ALA A 123 23.83 2.59 -24.18
C ALA A 123 22.39 2.94 -24.61
N ASN A 124 21.71 3.79 -23.83
CA ASN A 124 20.32 4.22 -23.98
C ASN A 124 19.24 3.18 -23.63
N ALA A 125 19.62 1.98 -23.20
CA ALA A 125 18.64 1.04 -22.64
C ALA A 125 18.25 1.48 -21.22
N THR A 126 16.94 1.56 -20.96
CA THR A 126 16.38 1.94 -19.65
C THR A 126 15.30 0.96 -19.17
N ALA A 127 15.02 -0.07 -19.96
CA ALA A 127 14.03 -1.08 -19.66
C ALA A 127 14.29 -2.38 -20.44
N LEU A 128 13.56 -3.43 -20.07
CA LEU A 128 13.36 -4.64 -20.88
C LEU A 128 11.94 -4.65 -21.44
N ASN A 129 11.80 -5.05 -22.70
CA ASN A 129 10.50 -5.33 -23.30
C ASN A 129 10.30 -6.84 -23.41
N LEU A 130 9.25 -7.35 -22.79
CA LEU A 130 8.91 -8.77 -22.75
C LEU A 130 7.78 -9.05 -23.74
N LEU A 131 8.04 -9.87 -24.75
CA LEU A 131 7.02 -10.27 -25.74
C LEU A 131 6.73 -11.76 -25.61
N PRO A 132 5.46 -12.15 -25.35
CA PRO A 132 5.01 -13.52 -25.52
C PRO A 132 5.15 -13.95 -26.99
N VAL A 133 5.56 -15.19 -27.23
CA VAL A 133 5.84 -15.75 -28.56
C VAL A 133 5.32 -17.19 -28.67
N ASN A 134 4.80 -17.55 -29.83
CA ASN A 134 4.50 -18.92 -30.22
C ASN A 134 4.96 -19.18 -31.68
N GLN A 135 4.48 -20.26 -32.29
CA GLN A 135 4.82 -20.61 -33.68
C GLN A 135 4.37 -19.58 -34.73
N ALA A 136 3.34 -18.76 -34.45
CA ALA A 136 2.93 -17.66 -35.32
C ALA A 136 3.79 -16.40 -35.16
N GLY A 137 4.67 -16.35 -34.16
CA GLY A 137 5.53 -15.21 -33.86
C GLY A 137 5.14 -14.46 -32.57
N PRO A 138 5.68 -13.25 -32.37
CA PRO A 138 5.45 -12.46 -31.17
C PRO A 138 4.02 -11.91 -31.10
N ALA A 139 3.52 -11.73 -29.87
CA ALA A 139 2.28 -11.04 -29.60
C ALA A 139 2.36 -9.56 -30.03
N ALA A 140 1.20 -8.96 -30.28
CA ALA A 140 1.11 -7.56 -30.66
C ALA A 140 1.48 -6.60 -29.50
N THR A 141 1.36 -7.06 -28.25
CA THR A 141 1.57 -6.24 -27.05
C THR A 141 2.72 -6.80 -26.23
N ALA A 142 3.65 -5.91 -25.89
CA ALA A 142 4.78 -6.21 -25.03
C ALA A 142 4.55 -5.67 -23.62
N ARG A 143 5.21 -6.27 -22.62
CA ARG A 143 5.27 -5.72 -21.26
C ARG A 143 6.62 -5.09 -21.03
N LEU A 144 6.62 -3.78 -20.81
CA LEU A 144 7.79 -3.03 -20.41
C LEU A 144 8.09 -3.29 -18.92
N VAL A 145 9.33 -3.63 -18.62
CA VAL A 145 9.89 -3.71 -17.26
C VAL A 145 10.99 -2.67 -17.19
N ARG A 146 10.72 -1.52 -16.56
CA ARG A 146 11.74 -0.49 -16.35
C ARG A 146 12.82 -1.03 -15.42
N PHE A 147 14.05 -0.58 -15.63
CA PHE A 147 15.09 -0.88 -14.67
C PHE A 147 14.86 -0.07 -13.39
N HIS A 148 14.79 -0.78 -12.28
CA HIS A 148 15.24 -0.26 -11.00
C HIS A 148 16.65 -0.83 -10.84
N ASP A 149 17.63 -0.18 -11.48
CA ASP A 149 19.00 -0.70 -11.51
C ASP A 149 19.47 -0.90 -10.07
N PHE A 150 19.77 -2.12 -9.62
CA PHE A 150 20.33 -2.25 -8.29
C PHE A 150 21.81 -1.87 -8.38
N THR A 151 22.14 -0.63 -8.05
CA THR A 151 23.51 -0.10 -8.15
C THR A 151 24.32 -0.27 -6.87
N GLY A 152 23.78 -1.01 -5.90
CA GLY A 152 24.37 -1.32 -4.60
C GLY A 152 25.62 -2.22 -4.66
N ASN A 153 26.66 -1.81 -5.40
CA ASN A 153 27.91 -2.57 -5.59
C ASN A 153 28.80 -2.62 -4.34
N THR A 154 28.45 -1.91 -3.27
CA THR A 154 29.29 -1.77 -2.10
C THR A 154 28.48 -1.94 -0.82
N GLN A 155 29.05 -2.67 0.14
CA GLN A 155 28.48 -2.94 1.45
C GLN A 155 29.07 -1.96 2.47
N LEU A 156 28.19 -1.22 3.14
CA LEU A 156 28.50 -0.19 4.11
C LEU A 156 28.24 -0.70 5.53
N SER A 157 29.17 -0.40 6.43
CA SER A 157 28.99 -0.51 7.87
C SER A 157 28.69 0.86 8.50
N GLY A 158 28.13 0.89 9.71
CA GLY A 158 27.90 2.14 10.43
C GLY A 158 26.91 1.98 11.57
N PRO A 159 26.83 2.97 12.49
CA PRO A 159 25.86 2.92 13.56
C PRO A 159 24.47 3.32 13.03
N GLY A 160 23.44 2.95 13.78
CA GLY A 160 22.06 3.36 13.54
C GLY A 160 21.26 3.33 14.84
N GLY A 161 20.01 3.77 14.76
CA GLY A 161 19.10 3.88 15.88
C GLY A 161 19.40 5.08 16.78
N SER A 162 18.93 4.98 18.01
CA SER A 162 19.04 6.03 19.02
C SER A 162 19.83 5.57 20.23
N TYR A 163 20.16 6.50 21.13
CA TYR A 163 20.78 6.19 22.42
C TYR A 163 19.99 5.15 23.27
N LEU A 164 18.67 4.98 23.04
CA LEU A 164 17.84 4.00 23.74
C LEU A 164 17.90 2.62 23.08
N THR A 165 17.89 2.60 21.75
CA THR A 165 17.90 1.37 20.95
C THR A 165 19.02 1.44 19.91
N PRO A 166 20.30 1.29 20.31
CA PRO A 166 21.42 1.35 19.38
C PRO A 166 21.57 0.06 18.56
N TRP A 167 22.00 0.18 17.31
CA TRP A 167 22.51 -0.94 16.52
C TRP A 167 23.68 -0.52 15.63
N TYR A 168 24.32 -1.52 15.02
CA TYR A 168 25.42 -1.31 14.09
C TYR A 168 25.29 -2.23 12.88
N TYR A 169 25.20 -1.63 11.71
CA TYR A 169 25.17 -2.30 10.40
C TYR A 169 26.51 -2.94 10.09
N GLY A 170 26.46 -4.20 9.67
CA GLY A 170 27.62 -5.08 9.52
C GLY A 170 27.95 -5.92 10.75
N THR A 171 27.22 -5.75 11.86
CA THR A 171 27.34 -6.61 13.06
C THR A 171 25.97 -7.05 13.59
N SER A 172 25.25 -6.19 14.32
CA SER A 172 23.93 -6.49 14.87
C SER A 172 22.82 -6.44 13.83
N ARG A 173 23.07 -5.78 12.70
CA ARG A 173 22.23 -5.80 11.50
C ARG A 173 23.10 -6.10 10.26
N PRO A 174 22.51 -6.61 9.16
CA PRO A 174 23.20 -6.73 7.88
C PRO A 174 23.86 -5.42 7.42
N HIS A 175 24.78 -5.52 6.47
CA HIS A 175 25.37 -4.34 5.85
C HIS A 175 24.33 -3.57 5.04
N ILE A 176 24.57 -2.26 4.85
CA ILE A 176 23.75 -1.41 3.98
C ILE A 176 24.33 -1.47 2.57
N ALA A 177 23.51 -1.80 1.58
CA ALA A 177 23.94 -1.73 0.18
C ALA A 177 23.84 -0.30 -0.35
N ILE A 178 24.94 0.20 -0.90
CA ILE A 178 25.07 1.54 -1.49
C ILE A 178 25.90 1.49 -2.77
N GLN A 179 25.80 2.53 -3.59
CA GLN A 179 26.62 2.68 -4.78
C GLN A 179 27.99 3.25 -4.43
N ARG A 180 29.02 2.73 -5.09
CA ARG A 180 30.36 3.31 -5.13
C ARG A 180 30.80 3.52 -6.56
N ILE A 181 31.32 4.71 -6.85
CA ILE A 181 31.91 5.05 -8.14
C ILE A 181 33.44 5.12 -7.98
N ASN A 182 34.19 4.43 -8.84
CA ASN A 182 35.66 4.30 -8.86
C ASN A 182 36.26 3.46 -7.70
N HIS A 183 36.63 2.20 -7.95
CA HIS A 183 37.30 1.34 -6.94
C HIS A 183 38.68 1.91 -6.56
N GLN A 184 39.07 1.85 -5.27
CA GLN A 184 40.34 2.35 -4.67
C GLN A 184 40.41 3.86 -4.33
N GLY A 185 39.33 4.42 -3.76
CA GLY A 185 39.26 5.81 -3.30
C GLY A 185 37.94 6.51 -3.65
N GLY A 186 37.02 5.77 -4.28
CA GLY A 186 35.76 6.26 -4.82
C GLY A 186 34.79 6.92 -3.86
N THR A 187 33.86 7.65 -4.46
CA THR A 187 32.71 8.26 -3.82
C THR A 187 31.68 7.17 -3.53
N CYS A 188 31.28 7.05 -2.26
CA CYS A 188 30.12 6.29 -1.84
C CYS A 188 28.90 7.20 -1.88
N ILE A 189 27.82 6.70 -2.45
CA ILE A 189 26.57 7.42 -2.68
C ILE A 189 25.45 6.60 -2.05
N PHE A 190 24.62 7.24 -1.24
CA PHE A 190 23.45 6.63 -0.59
C PHE A 190 22.30 6.46 -1.59
N ASP A 191 22.59 5.66 -2.61
CA ASP A 191 21.73 5.28 -3.70
C ASP A 191 22.08 3.84 -4.04
N ASN A 192 21.10 2.93 -4.02
CA ASN A 192 21.27 1.56 -4.51
C ASN A 192 20.37 1.27 -5.72
N GLY A 193 19.82 2.34 -6.31
CA GLY A 193 18.88 2.42 -7.42
C GLY A 193 17.48 1.84 -7.19
N LEU A 194 17.23 1.24 -6.02
CA LEU A 194 15.88 1.01 -5.49
C LEU A 194 15.45 2.16 -4.59
N VAL A 195 16.41 2.69 -3.83
CA VAL A 195 16.26 3.72 -2.82
C VAL A 195 17.42 4.70 -2.93
N SER A 196 17.13 5.99 -2.78
CA SER A 196 18.13 7.03 -2.58
C SER A 196 17.80 7.88 -1.36
N VAL A 197 18.81 8.25 -0.58
CA VAL A 197 18.66 9.09 0.61
C VAL A 197 19.42 10.40 0.46
N THR A 198 18.72 11.52 0.65
CA THR A 198 19.28 12.87 0.65
C THR A 198 19.36 13.40 2.08
N ASP A 199 20.51 13.97 2.45
CA ASP A 199 20.63 14.82 3.64
C ASP A 199 20.20 16.25 3.30
N MET A 200 19.08 16.68 3.87
CA MET A 200 18.53 18.03 3.64
C MET A 200 19.24 19.10 4.47
N GLN A 201 20.16 18.74 5.38
CA GLN A 201 20.94 19.69 6.19
C GLN A 201 20.08 20.72 6.92
N ASN A 202 18.94 20.26 7.43
CA ASN A 202 17.93 21.05 8.12
C ASN A 202 17.33 22.18 7.27
N GLN A 203 17.30 22.00 5.95
CA GLN A 203 16.65 22.87 4.98
C GLN A 203 15.32 22.26 4.51
N ILE A 204 14.52 23.10 3.88
CA ILE A 204 13.25 22.72 3.24
C ILE A 204 13.39 22.74 1.72
N ASP A 205 12.57 21.96 1.02
CA ASP A 205 12.30 22.19 -0.39
C ASP A 205 11.24 23.30 -0.48
N PRO A 206 11.56 24.50 -1.00
CA PRO A 206 10.60 25.59 -1.06
C PRO A 206 9.38 25.27 -1.94
N ARG A 207 9.46 24.23 -2.78
CA ARG A 207 8.33 23.76 -3.61
C ARG A 207 7.29 22.97 -2.81
N ALA A 208 7.69 22.34 -1.70
CA ALA A 208 6.82 21.46 -0.89
C ALA A 208 5.82 22.21 0.03
N HIS A 209 5.76 23.55 -0.04
CA HIS A 209 5.00 24.39 0.88
C HIS A 209 3.74 25.04 0.28
N ASP A 210 3.46 24.82 -1.00
CA ASP A 210 2.24 25.34 -1.60
C ASP A 210 1.12 24.32 -1.38
N ALA A 211 0.17 24.65 -0.49
CA ALA A 211 -0.98 23.79 -0.18
C ALA A 211 -1.89 23.53 -1.41
N ASN A 212 -1.64 24.22 -2.53
CA ASN A 212 -2.29 23.99 -3.82
C ASN A 212 -1.35 23.38 -4.88
N ALA A 213 -0.10 23.06 -4.55
CA ALA A 213 0.79 22.40 -5.48
C ALA A 213 0.40 20.92 -5.58
N GLY A 214 0.18 20.47 -6.83
CA GLY A 214 0.12 19.05 -7.14
C GLY A 214 1.45 18.36 -6.80
N ALA A 215 1.50 17.06 -7.07
CA ALA A 215 2.64 16.21 -6.78
C ALA A 215 3.94 16.85 -7.30
N LEU A 216 4.98 16.87 -6.47
CA LEU A 216 6.28 17.33 -6.91
C LEU A 216 6.88 16.38 -7.95
N GLU A 217 7.69 16.93 -8.83
CA GLU A 217 8.61 16.17 -9.67
C GLU A 217 9.99 16.10 -9.01
N ALA A 218 10.61 14.94 -9.07
CA ALA A 218 11.93 14.75 -8.49
C ALA A 218 12.99 15.61 -9.20
N ASP A 219 13.79 16.33 -8.41
CA ASP A 219 14.94 17.10 -8.84
C ASP A 219 16.19 16.57 -8.11
N GLU A 220 16.84 15.56 -8.71
CA GLU A 220 18.05 14.95 -8.16
C GLU A 220 19.30 15.84 -8.34
N GLN A 221 19.20 16.93 -9.10
CA GLN A 221 20.28 17.91 -9.20
C GLN A 221 20.25 18.87 -8.01
N ALA A 222 19.07 19.35 -7.63
CA ALA A 222 18.89 20.19 -6.45
C ALA A 222 18.98 19.38 -5.14
N TYR A 223 18.54 18.13 -5.17
CA TYR A 223 18.49 17.24 -4.00
C TYR A 223 19.16 15.91 -4.32
N PRO A 224 20.50 15.89 -4.51
CA PRO A 224 21.24 14.67 -4.80
C PRO A 224 21.21 13.70 -3.62
N ALA A 225 21.48 12.42 -3.89
CA ALA A 225 21.74 11.45 -2.83
C ALA A 225 22.98 11.88 -2.03
N TYR A 226 22.98 11.62 -0.72
CA TYR A 226 24.13 11.91 0.12
C TYR A 226 25.34 11.10 -0.32
N GLU A 227 26.47 11.79 -0.45
CA GLU A 227 27.71 11.20 -0.92
C GLU A 227 28.89 11.60 -0.04
N TYR A 228 29.88 10.71 0.03
CA TYR A 228 31.12 10.98 0.74
C TYR A 228 32.27 10.14 0.16
N LEU A 229 33.50 10.59 0.35
CA LEU A 229 34.68 9.82 -0.02
C LEU A 229 34.85 8.65 0.94
N CYS A 230 34.84 7.43 0.42
CA CYS A 230 34.81 6.24 1.26
C CYS A 230 36.03 5.32 1.07
N ALA A 231 36.45 4.71 2.18
CA ALA A 231 37.57 3.78 2.23
C ALA A 231 37.29 2.48 1.46
N ALA A 232 38.26 1.55 1.41
CA ALA A 232 38.04 0.24 0.80
C ALA A 232 36.86 -0.51 1.47
N GLN A 233 36.80 -0.47 2.80
CA GLN A 233 35.68 -0.92 3.62
C GLN A 233 34.96 0.31 4.16
N PRO A 234 33.86 0.76 3.53
CA PRO A 234 33.24 2.02 3.88
C PRO A 234 32.50 1.92 5.22
N ILE A 235 32.67 2.96 6.03
CA ILE A 235 31.93 3.17 7.27
C ILE A 235 31.34 4.58 7.21
N ASN A 236 30.03 4.71 7.42
CA ASN A 236 29.38 6.01 7.56
C ASN A 236 28.91 6.19 9.00
N THR A 237 29.40 7.24 9.66
CA THR A 237 28.96 7.68 10.99
C THR A 237 28.25 9.03 10.93
N TYR A 238 27.91 9.50 9.72
CA TYR A 238 27.29 10.80 9.50
C TYR A 238 25.76 10.70 9.63
N LYS A 239 25.08 11.59 10.35
CA LYS A 239 25.62 12.36 11.49
C LYS A 239 24.89 11.93 12.74
N GLN A 240 25.62 11.97 13.85
CA GLN A 240 25.00 11.94 15.16
C GLN A 240 24.30 13.28 15.38
N THR A 241 22.99 13.28 15.62
CA THR A 241 22.24 14.49 15.99
C THR A 241 21.92 14.41 17.47
N ASN A 242 22.29 15.43 18.24
CA ASN A 242 22.10 15.48 19.69
C ASN A 242 21.34 16.74 20.15
N ASP A 243 20.72 16.67 21.31
CA ASP A 243 20.24 17.85 22.05
C ASP A 243 21.09 18.14 23.30
N SER A 244 20.79 19.26 23.96
CA SER A 244 21.41 19.64 25.23
C SER A 244 21.01 18.75 26.41
N ASN A 245 20.03 17.87 26.25
CA ASN A 245 19.50 16.97 27.29
C ASN A 245 20.03 15.54 27.15
N GLY A 246 20.90 15.26 26.18
CA GLY A 246 21.51 13.95 25.97
C GLY A 246 20.66 12.98 25.14
N LEU A 247 19.60 13.44 24.47
CA LEU A 247 18.92 12.70 23.42
C LEU A 247 19.81 12.75 22.16
N TRP A 248 20.18 11.61 21.58
CA TRP A 248 20.80 11.60 20.27
C TRP A 248 20.43 10.38 19.42
N THR A 249 20.47 10.59 18.10
CA THR A 249 20.44 9.55 17.07
C THR A 249 21.83 9.32 16.54
N TYR A 250 22.14 8.08 16.13
CA TYR A 250 23.48 7.76 15.63
C TYR A 250 23.67 8.13 14.16
N SER A 251 22.70 7.78 13.30
CA SER A 251 22.73 8.12 11.87
C SER A 251 21.38 7.85 11.23
N ALA A 252 20.53 8.89 11.16
CA ALA A 252 19.23 8.79 10.48
C ALA A 252 19.37 8.42 8.99
N ILE A 253 20.49 8.79 8.36
CA ILE A 253 20.75 8.48 6.96
C ILE A 253 21.07 7.00 6.71
N ASN A 254 21.79 6.36 7.64
CA ASN A 254 22.02 4.90 7.61
C ASN A 254 20.69 4.16 7.80
N ASP A 255 19.89 4.58 8.79
CA ASP A 255 18.60 3.96 9.07
C ASP A 255 17.66 4.11 7.88
N ALA A 256 17.53 5.31 7.31
CA ALA A 256 16.69 5.55 6.14
C ALA A 256 17.10 4.70 4.92
N MET A 257 18.40 4.57 4.65
CA MET A 257 18.87 3.77 3.50
C MET A 257 18.54 2.30 3.67
N TYR A 258 18.75 1.78 4.88
CA TYR A 258 18.46 0.39 5.20
C TYR A 258 16.96 0.10 5.22
N TYR A 259 16.19 0.89 5.97
CA TYR A 259 14.75 0.74 6.11
C TYR A 259 14.02 1.00 4.79
N GLY A 260 14.43 2.00 4.01
CA GLY A 260 13.87 2.22 2.68
C GLY A 260 14.02 1.01 1.77
N THR A 261 15.15 0.29 1.87
CA THR A 261 15.38 -0.92 1.08
C THR A 261 14.48 -2.07 1.56
N ALA A 262 14.32 -2.22 2.87
CA ALA A 262 13.37 -3.19 3.43
C ALA A 262 11.91 -2.89 3.04
N VAL A 263 11.51 -1.60 3.08
CA VAL A 263 10.19 -1.13 2.65
C VAL A 263 9.97 -1.45 1.17
N TYR A 264 10.96 -1.19 0.31
CA TYR A 264 10.89 -1.55 -1.10
C TYR A 264 10.62 -3.05 -1.29
N ASP A 265 11.39 -3.89 -0.59
CA ASP A 265 11.32 -5.35 -0.71
C ASP A 265 9.98 -5.91 -0.21
N ALA A 266 9.47 -5.37 0.90
CA ALA A 266 8.17 -5.73 1.44
C ALA A 266 7.03 -5.37 0.46
N PHE A 267 7.00 -4.15 -0.06
CA PHE A 267 6.01 -3.78 -1.07
C PHE A 267 6.15 -4.61 -2.35
N LEU A 268 7.37 -4.85 -2.84
CA LEU A 268 7.61 -5.68 -4.02
C LEU A 268 7.06 -7.09 -3.83
N LYS A 269 7.28 -7.70 -2.65
CA LYS A 269 6.73 -9.02 -2.29
C LYS A 269 5.22 -9.04 -2.45
N HIS A 270 4.50 -8.03 -1.98
CA HIS A 270 3.02 -8.03 -1.96
C HIS A 270 2.39 -7.55 -3.26
N LEU A 271 2.96 -6.52 -3.90
CA LEU A 271 2.48 -5.99 -5.16
C LEU A 271 2.79 -6.91 -6.35
N LYS A 272 3.87 -7.71 -6.26
CA LYS A 272 4.46 -8.46 -7.39
C LYS A 272 4.88 -7.54 -8.55
N GLU A 273 5.20 -6.30 -8.21
CA GLU A 273 5.77 -5.27 -9.06
C GLU A 273 6.37 -4.17 -8.15
N PRO A 274 7.25 -3.31 -8.69
CA PRO A 274 7.87 -2.23 -7.91
C PRO A 274 6.85 -1.34 -7.21
N PRO A 275 7.13 -0.85 -5.98
CA PRO A 275 6.22 0.01 -5.23
C PRO A 275 5.87 1.31 -5.94
N LEU A 276 6.85 1.92 -6.61
CA LEU A 276 6.74 3.19 -7.32
C LEU A 276 7.27 3.03 -8.76
N GLU A 277 6.90 3.94 -9.67
CA GLU A 277 7.40 3.95 -11.05
C GLU A 277 8.91 4.29 -11.14
N GLN A 278 9.44 4.94 -10.11
CA GLN A 278 10.85 5.29 -9.95
C GLN A 278 11.37 4.73 -8.62
N LYS A 279 12.67 4.92 -8.33
CA LYS A 279 13.24 4.57 -7.02
C LYS A 279 12.54 5.35 -5.88
N ILE A 280 12.50 4.76 -4.70
CA ILE A 280 12.05 5.46 -3.48
C ILE A 280 13.07 6.55 -3.15
N ARG A 281 12.60 7.77 -2.88
CA ARG A 281 13.46 8.88 -2.49
C ARG A 281 13.11 9.32 -1.08
N LEU A 282 14.09 9.22 -0.20
CA LEU A 282 13.96 9.62 1.21
C LEU A 282 14.79 10.86 1.45
N ARG A 283 14.20 11.85 2.11
CA ARG A 283 14.88 13.06 2.56
C ARG A 283 14.90 13.06 4.07
N VAL A 284 16.09 12.95 4.66
CA VAL A 284 16.29 13.03 6.12
C VAL A 284 16.86 14.39 6.49
N HIS A 285 16.83 14.71 7.79
CA HIS A 285 17.25 16.02 8.29
C HIS A 285 16.47 17.16 7.59
N TYR A 286 15.20 16.93 7.28
CA TYR A 286 14.32 17.91 6.60
C TYR A 286 13.85 18.97 7.59
N ASP A 287 13.83 20.24 7.18
CA ASP A 287 13.44 21.37 8.04
C ASP A 287 14.30 21.45 9.33
N LYS A 288 13.95 22.34 10.25
CA LYS A 288 14.64 22.48 11.54
C LYS A 288 14.65 21.14 12.28
N ALA A 289 15.72 20.87 13.03
CA ALA A 289 15.84 19.64 13.83
C ALA A 289 14.66 19.40 14.79
N SER A 290 14.03 20.47 15.30
CA SER A 290 12.84 20.39 16.16
C SER A 290 11.51 20.25 15.43
N SER A 291 11.52 20.25 14.10
CA SER A 291 10.34 20.00 13.28
C SER A 291 9.94 18.54 13.45
N ILE A 292 8.63 18.30 13.55
CA ILE A 292 8.06 16.97 13.76
C ILE A 292 7.34 16.47 12.51
N ARG A 293 7.84 16.86 11.33
CA ARG A 293 7.19 16.56 10.04
C ARG A 293 7.74 15.27 9.45
N ALA A 294 6.84 14.34 9.19
CA ALA A 294 6.96 13.26 8.23
C ALA A 294 5.84 13.45 7.19
N PHE A 295 6.16 13.42 5.90
CA PHE A 295 5.14 13.54 4.84
C PHE A 295 5.66 13.10 3.47
N TRP A 296 4.74 12.60 2.65
CA TRP A 296 4.89 12.35 1.23
C TRP A 296 4.50 13.58 0.40
N ASP A 297 5.35 14.00 -0.54
CA ASP A 297 5.12 15.20 -1.38
C ASP A 297 4.83 14.89 -2.86
N GLY A 298 4.59 13.62 -3.19
CA GLY A 298 4.38 13.14 -4.55
C GLY A 298 5.63 12.57 -5.23
N ALA A 299 6.84 12.94 -4.76
CA ALA A 299 8.11 12.41 -5.28
C ALA A 299 9.07 11.91 -4.18
N TYR A 300 8.99 12.49 -2.99
CA TYR A 300 9.86 12.23 -1.86
C TYR A 300 9.03 11.95 -0.60
N ALA A 301 9.54 11.03 0.21
CA ALA A 301 9.16 10.94 1.61
C ALA A 301 10.16 11.79 2.43
N ASN A 302 9.65 12.74 3.20
CA ASN A 302 10.43 13.74 3.92
C ASN A 302 10.35 13.50 5.42
N PHE A 303 11.49 13.47 6.11
CA PHE A 303 11.58 13.21 7.55
C PHE A 303 12.46 14.26 8.23
N SER A 304 11.86 14.95 9.18
CA SER A 304 12.59 15.86 10.08
C SER A 304 13.32 15.08 11.18
N ASP A 305 14.19 15.73 11.96
CA ASP A 305 14.87 15.02 13.07
C ASP A 305 13.95 14.76 14.27
N GLY A 306 12.97 15.64 14.53
CA GLY A 306 12.06 15.54 15.68
C GLY A 306 12.66 15.93 17.03
N ILE A 307 13.95 16.25 17.11
CA ILE A 307 14.70 16.50 18.36
C ILE A 307 14.40 17.90 18.92
N PRO A 308 14.05 18.06 20.22
CA PRO A 308 14.22 17.09 21.30
C PRO A 308 12.97 16.27 21.65
N PHE A 309 11.91 16.35 20.85
CA PHE A 309 10.62 15.75 21.19
C PHE A 309 10.57 14.25 20.88
N PHE A 310 11.13 13.86 19.73
CA PHE A 310 11.18 12.50 19.22
C PHE A 310 12.63 12.07 19.02
N GLN A 311 12.86 10.76 19.02
CA GLN A 311 14.19 10.20 18.80
C GLN A 311 14.60 10.37 17.34
N ASN A 312 13.82 9.83 16.42
CA ASN A 312 14.05 9.89 14.97
C ASN A 312 12.68 9.76 14.29
N LEU A 313 12.44 10.48 13.20
CA LEU A 313 11.24 10.28 12.37
C LEU A 313 11.48 9.37 11.16
N ALA A 314 12.74 9.12 10.77
CA ALA A 314 13.07 8.16 9.72
C ALA A 314 13.09 6.71 10.25
N THR A 315 12.01 6.30 10.93
CA THR A 315 11.83 4.93 11.45
C THR A 315 11.25 4.02 10.36
N LEU A 316 11.32 2.71 10.59
CA LEU A 316 10.87 1.73 9.59
C LEU A 316 9.40 1.93 9.18
N ASP A 317 8.53 2.15 10.15
CA ASP A 317 7.09 2.30 9.92
C ASP A 317 6.67 3.68 9.44
N HIS A 318 7.34 4.77 9.85
CA HIS A 318 7.14 6.07 9.23
C HIS A 318 7.57 6.04 7.75
N ILE A 319 8.71 5.42 7.42
CA ILE A 319 9.13 5.29 6.01
C ILE A 319 8.11 4.45 5.23
N ALA A 320 7.65 3.33 5.80
CA ALA A 320 6.62 2.50 5.18
C ALA A 320 5.29 3.25 4.97
N HIS A 321 4.89 4.08 5.95
CA HIS A 321 3.68 4.89 5.90
C HIS A 321 3.78 5.93 4.77
N GLU A 322 4.82 6.74 4.75
CA GLU A 322 4.98 7.78 3.72
C GLU A 322 5.14 7.20 2.30
N VAL A 323 5.90 6.10 2.17
CA VAL A 323 5.98 5.38 0.89
C VAL A 323 4.64 4.74 0.53
N GLY A 324 3.87 4.30 1.52
CA GLY A 324 2.51 3.77 1.37
C GLY A 324 1.57 4.77 0.70
N HIS A 325 1.69 6.06 1.01
CA HIS A 325 0.96 7.10 0.29
C HIS A 325 1.30 7.13 -1.20
N GLY A 326 2.60 7.12 -1.54
CA GLY A 326 3.06 7.08 -2.94
C GLY A 326 2.62 5.80 -3.67
N VAL A 327 2.66 4.66 -2.99
CA VAL A 327 2.15 3.38 -3.51
C VAL A 327 0.67 3.49 -3.81
N LEU A 328 -0.13 4.03 -2.89
CA LEU A 328 -1.57 4.17 -3.06
C LEU A 328 -1.93 5.11 -4.21
N ASN A 329 -1.22 6.24 -4.34
CA ASN A 329 -1.39 7.17 -5.46
C ASN A 329 -1.07 6.52 -6.81
N ARG A 330 -0.15 5.54 -6.85
CA ARG A 330 0.20 4.80 -8.07
C ARG A 330 -0.84 3.74 -8.43
N ILE A 331 -1.26 2.94 -7.45
CA ILE A 331 -2.04 1.72 -7.70
C ILE A 331 -3.56 1.96 -7.64
N GLY A 332 -3.99 2.97 -6.89
CA GLY A 332 -5.38 3.29 -6.62
C GLY A 332 -5.88 4.49 -7.43
N LYS A 333 -7.03 5.00 -7.03
CA LYS A 333 -7.67 6.20 -7.63
C LYS A 333 -7.91 7.32 -6.62
N ILE A 334 -7.44 7.17 -5.39
CA ILE A 334 -7.52 8.21 -4.35
C ILE A 334 -6.20 8.97 -4.28
N ASP A 335 -5.97 9.81 -5.28
CA ASP A 335 -4.74 10.62 -5.38
C ASP A 335 -5.04 12.11 -5.15
N GLY A 336 -4.85 12.54 -3.90
CA GLY A 336 -5.11 13.92 -3.47
C GLY A 336 -4.26 14.99 -4.16
N PHE A 337 -3.22 14.60 -4.92
CA PHE A 337 -2.46 15.54 -5.75
C PHE A 337 -3.09 15.79 -7.12
N LYS A 338 -4.02 14.94 -7.57
CA LYS A 338 -4.67 15.03 -8.89
C LYS A 338 -6.10 15.52 -8.81
N GLU A 339 -6.80 15.23 -7.72
CA GLU A 339 -8.21 15.57 -7.54
C GLU A 339 -8.56 15.71 -6.07
N ASP A 340 -9.70 16.37 -5.81
CA ASP A 340 -10.25 16.46 -4.47
C ASP A 340 -10.75 15.08 -4.03
N ILE A 341 -10.33 14.66 -2.84
CA ILE A 341 -10.75 13.40 -2.23
C ILE A 341 -11.58 13.66 -0.97
N SER A 342 -12.62 12.85 -0.76
CA SER A 342 -13.52 12.94 0.39
C SER A 342 -12.76 12.75 1.71
N LEU A 343 -13.37 13.15 2.83
CA LEU A 343 -12.81 12.92 4.17
C LEU A 343 -12.61 11.43 4.47
N ASP A 344 -13.51 10.59 3.97
CA ASP A 344 -13.45 9.14 4.13
C ASP A 344 -12.39 8.52 3.23
N ALA A 345 -12.17 9.06 2.02
CA ALA A 345 -11.04 8.69 1.16
C ALA A 345 -9.71 9.07 1.81
N GLN A 346 -9.60 10.24 2.45
CA GLN A 346 -8.42 10.62 3.26
C GLN A 346 -8.20 9.66 4.43
N THR A 347 -9.27 9.29 5.14
CA THR A 347 -9.21 8.28 6.21
C THR A 347 -8.70 6.93 5.69
N ALA A 348 -9.19 6.47 4.53
CA ALA A 348 -8.74 5.24 3.90
C ALA A 348 -7.28 5.31 3.45
N HIS A 349 -6.84 6.49 2.98
CA HIS A 349 -5.46 6.76 2.58
C HIS A 349 -4.49 6.62 3.76
N GLU A 350 -4.78 7.27 4.88
CA GLU A 350 -4.02 7.16 6.12
C GLU A 350 -4.04 5.74 6.70
N ALA A 351 -5.22 5.12 6.76
CA ALA A 351 -5.34 3.75 7.27
C ALA A 351 -4.53 2.76 6.43
N PHE A 352 -4.51 2.92 5.10
CA PHE A 352 -3.69 2.10 4.22
C PHE A 352 -2.19 2.30 4.46
N ALA A 353 -1.74 3.53 4.65
CA ALA A 353 -0.35 3.84 4.96
C ALA A 353 0.07 3.22 6.31
N ASP A 354 -0.75 3.37 7.34
CA ASP A 354 -0.59 2.75 8.65
C ASP A 354 -0.54 1.22 8.61
N ILE A 355 -1.50 0.58 7.93
CA ILE A 355 -1.53 -0.87 7.71
C ILE A 355 -0.29 -1.34 6.93
N SER A 356 0.19 -0.55 5.96
CA SER A 356 1.43 -0.86 5.24
C SER A 356 2.65 -0.82 6.16
N GLY A 357 2.68 0.11 7.13
CA GLY A 357 3.69 0.11 8.19
C GLY A 357 3.67 -1.15 9.07
N VAL A 358 2.47 -1.65 9.42
CA VAL A 358 2.30 -2.93 10.13
C VAL A 358 2.87 -4.08 9.29
N MET A 359 2.48 -4.16 8.01
CA MET A 359 2.95 -5.19 7.09
C MET A 359 4.47 -5.18 6.98
N VAL A 360 5.09 -4.01 6.76
CA VAL A 360 6.54 -3.89 6.64
C VAL A 360 7.25 -4.35 7.92
N LYS A 361 6.75 -3.95 9.10
CA LYS A 361 7.33 -4.42 10.37
C LYS A 361 7.25 -5.93 10.52
N TYR A 362 6.10 -6.52 10.17
CA TYR A 362 5.91 -7.97 10.18
C TYR A 362 6.91 -8.69 9.26
N GLU A 363 7.13 -8.19 8.04
CA GLU A 363 8.13 -8.74 7.11
C GLU A 363 9.56 -8.55 7.61
N PHE A 364 9.82 -7.41 8.26
CA PHE A 364 11.17 -7.02 8.67
C PHE A 364 11.68 -7.86 9.85
N ASN A 365 10.84 -8.13 10.87
CA ASN A 365 11.15 -9.06 11.97
C ASN A 365 9.85 -9.52 12.68
N ASN A 366 9.61 -10.83 12.74
CA ASN A 366 8.38 -11.45 13.27
C ASN A 366 8.31 -11.54 14.82
N ASP A 367 9.19 -10.87 15.55
CA ASP A 367 9.39 -11.11 17.00
C ASP A 367 8.85 -9.97 17.90
N GLY A 368 7.97 -9.08 17.41
CA GLY A 368 7.49 -7.91 18.16
C GLY A 368 6.02 -7.56 17.98
N ASN A 369 5.55 -6.56 18.74
CA ASN A 369 4.23 -5.95 18.56
C ASN A 369 4.25 -4.99 17.36
N TYR A 370 3.96 -5.50 16.16
CA TYR A 370 3.98 -4.71 14.93
C TYR A 370 2.73 -3.83 14.71
N TRP A 371 1.77 -3.83 15.65
CA TRP A 371 0.51 -3.08 15.55
C TRP A 371 0.60 -1.62 15.99
N ILE A 372 1.73 -1.20 16.57
CA ILE A 372 1.91 0.17 17.08
C ILE A 372 2.64 1.03 16.04
N HIS A 373 1.94 1.91 15.34
CA HIS A 373 2.60 2.91 14.49
C HIS A 373 3.32 3.96 15.34
N GLY A 374 4.55 4.33 14.97
CA GLY A 374 5.33 5.42 15.55
C GLY A 374 6.14 5.02 16.80
N GLU A 375 6.11 3.76 17.23
CA GLU A 375 6.74 3.30 18.48
C GLU A 375 8.25 3.61 18.54
N GLU A 376 8.99 3.31 17.46
CA GLU A 376 10.45 3.53 17.37
C GLU A 376 10.84 5.01 17.50
N SER A 377 9.95 5.92 17.09
CA SER A 377 10.20 7.37 17.19
C SER A 377 10.10 7.89 18.63
N ASN A 378 9.47 7.13 19.52
CA ASN A 378 9.06 7.55 20.86
C ASN A 378 8.28 8.88 20.84
N GLY A 379 7.42 9.02 19.84
CA GLY A 379 6.56 10.17 19.62
C GLY A 379 5.08 9.83 19.74
N TYR A 380 4.27 10.39 18.85
CA TYR A 380 2.86 10.04 18.76
C TYR A 380 2.71 8.62 18.22
N THR A 381 1.82 7.85 18.83
CA THR A 381 1.59 6.46 18.47
C THR A 381 0.12 6.21 18.15
N ARG A 382 -0.13 5.34 17.17
CA ARG A 382 -1.45 4.79 16.89
C ARG A 382 -1.45 3.27 17.11
N GLN A 383 -2.45 2.75 17.83
CA GLN A 383 -2.64 1.34 18.14
C GLN A 383 -3.60 0.71 17.12
N LEU A 384 -3.09 0.03 16.10
CA LEU A 384 -3.90 -0.46 14.98
C LEU A 384 -4.62 -1.78 15.30
N ASP A 385 -4.32 -2.38 16.46
CA ASP A 385 -5.06 -3.50 17.07
C ASP A 385 -6.20 -3.02 18.00
N GLN A 386 -6.54 -1.73 17.96
CA GLN A 386 -7.64 -1.13 18.72
C GLN A 386 -8.56 -0.30 17.81
N ILE A 387 -9.85 -0.22 18.17
CA ILE A 387 -10.80 0.65 17.46
C ILE A 387 -10.44 2.13 17.67
N GLN A 388 -10.15 2.52 18.91
CA GLN A 388 -9.64 3.86 19.20
C GLN A 388 -8.12 3.84 19.09
N THR A 389 -7.62 4.12 17.89
CA THR A 389 -6.19 4.06 17.58
C THR A 389 -5.36 5.08 18.35
N GLU A 390 -5.96 6.22 18.70
CA GLU A 390 -5.32 7.30 19.45
C GLU A 390 -6.32 8.10 20.29
N ALA A 391 -5.81 9.05 21.07
CA ALA A 391 -6.64 9.94 21.86
C ALA A 391 -7.60 10.76 20.96
N GLY A 392 -8.89 10.64 21.23
CA GLY A 392 -9.94 11.32 20.46
C GLY A 392 -10.45 10.54 19.25
N ALA A 393 -9.86 9.39 18.91
CA ALA A 393 -10.42 8.50 17.90
C ALA A 393 -11.80 7.98 18.32
N ILE A 394 -12.71 7.79 17.35
CA ILE A 394 -14.07 7.32 17.62
C ILE A 394 -14.07 5.83 17.99
N ALA A 395 -14.93 5.46 18.94
CA ALA A 395 -15.08 4.07 19.39
C ALA A 395 -15.98 3.24 18.48
N SER A 396 -16.69 3.89 17.55
CA SER A 396 -17.66 3.28 16.66
C SER A 396 -17.89 4.16 15.44
N PHE A 397 -18.20 3.57 14.30
CA PHE A 397 -18.70 4.29 13.13
C PHE A 397 -20.02 5.03 13.42
N LEU A 398 -20.79 4.61 14.41
CA LEU A 398 -22.00 5.32 14.84
C LEU A 398 -21.70 6.60 15.64
N ASP A 399 -20.44 6.85 16.00
CA ASP A 399 -19.94 8.11 16.55
C ASP A 399 -19.34 9.02 15.47
N TYR A 400 -19.63 8.79 14.18
CA TYR A 400 -18.95 9.43 13.04
C TYR A 400 -18.78 10.95 13.17
N ASP A 401 -19.83 11.66 13.59
CA ASP A 401 -19.83 13.13 13.69
C ASP A 401 -18.88 13.65 14.80
N ALA A 402 -18.57 12.83 15.81
CA ALA A 402 -17.71 13.22 16.92
C ALA A 402 -16.25 13.48 16.51
N ALA A 403 -15.80 12.88 15.40
CA ALA A 403 -14.46 13.12 14.85
C ALA A 403 -14.34 14.41 14.03
N GLY A 404 -15.44 15.11 13.73
CA GLY A 404 -15.43 16.34 12.92
C GLY A 404 -14.68 16.15 11.60
N ASN A 405 -13.80 17.08 11.23
CA ASN A 405 -13.00 16.97 10.00
C ASN A 405 -11.64 16.25 10.19
N ASN A 406 -11.39 15.65 11.36
CA ASN A 406 -10.14 14.95 11.59
C ASN A 406 -10.23 13.51 11.08
N TYR A 407 -9.66 13.24 9.91
CA TYR A 407 -9.68 11.90 9.29
C TYR A 407 -8.83 10.88 10.06
N TYR A 408 -7.80 11.29 10.82
CA TYR A 408 -7.01 10.39 11.66
C TYR A 408 -7.85 9.69 12.74
N GLN A 409 -8.83 10.41 13.30
CA GLN A 409 -9.72 9.91 14.36
C GLN A 409 -10.67 8.80 13.89
N ARG A 410 -10.66 8.45 12.61
CA ARG A 410 -11.47 7.39 11.99
C ARG A 410 -10.66 6.20 11.48
N ILE A 411 -9.33 6.21 11.58
CA ILE A 411 -8.44 5.14 11.06
C ILE A 411 -8.82 3.77 11.63
N GLY A 412 -9.28 3.71 12.88
CA GLY A 412 -9.77 2.50 13.54
C GLY A 412 -10.89 1.77 12.81
N MET A 413 -11.68 2.48 12.01
CA MET A 413 -12.78 1.91 11.23
C MET A 413 -12.31 0.98 10.11
N LEU A 414 -11.03 1.04 9.73
CA LEU A 414 -10.41 0.19 8.71
C LEU A 414 -9.26 -0.64 9.30
N SER A 415 -8.43 -0.06 10.16
CA SER A 415 -7.28 -0.77 10.76
C SER A 415 -7.69 -1.89 11.72
N TYR A 416 -8.73 -1.71 12.54
CA TYR A 416 -9.17 -2.76 13.46
C TYR A 416 -9.83 -3.95 12.74
N PRO A 417 -10.72 -3.76 11.73
CA PRO A 417 -11.15 -4.85 10.87
C PRO A 417 -9.99 -5.56 10.17
N PHE A 418 -8.98 -4.83 9.70
CA PHE A 418 -7.76 -5.44 9.16
C PHE A 418 -7.06 -6.33 10.20
N TYR A 419 -6.89 -5.87 11.44
CA TYR A 419 -6.32 -6.66 12.53
C TYR A 419 -7.09 -7.97 12.76
N LEU A 420 -8.43 -7.91 12.85
CA LEU A 420 -9.26 -9.10 13.04
C LEU A 420 -9.12 -10.10 11.88
N LEU A 421 -9.12 -9.59 10.64
CA LEU A 421 -8.95 -10.42 9.44
C LEU A 421 -7.55 -11.01 9.33
N ALA A 422 -6.51 -10.25 9.68
CA ALA A 422 -5.13 -10.73 9.72
C ALA A 422 -4.95 -11.87 10.72
N ASN A 423 -5.62 -11.82 11.88
CA ASN A 423 -5.61 -12.92 12.86
C ASN A 423 -6.34 -14.17 12.37
N LYS A 424 -7.38 -14.03 11.54
CA LYS A 424 -8.13 -15.15 10.98
C LYS A 424 -7.45 -15.79 9.76
N TRP A 425 -6.90 -14.96 8.87
CA TRP A 425 -6.43 -15.39 7.55
C TRP A 425 -4.90 -15.37 7.40
N GLY A 426 -4.18 -14.76 8.34
CA GLY A 426 -2.79 -14.36 8.17
C GLY A 426 -2.66 -12.97 7.55
N ILE A 427 -1.64 -12.22 7.98
CA ILE A 427 -1.45 -10.82 7.56
C ILE A 427 -1.16 -10.68 6.06
N ASP A 428 -0.41 -11.60 5.44
CA ASP A 428 -0.16 -11.60 4.00
C ASP A 428 -1.49 -11.65 3.21
N THR A 429 -2.41 -12.52 3.63
CA THR A 429 -3.72 -12.71 2.97
C THR A 429 -4.64 -11.51 3.21
N ALA A 430 -4.74 -11.01 4.44
CA ALA A 430 -5.54 -9.83 4.74
C ALA A 430 -5.03 -8.59 3.99
N TYR A 431 -3.70 -8.40 3.93
CA TYR A 431 -3.09 -7.27 3.24
C TYR A 431 -3.33 -7.34 1.74
N ALA A 432 -3.25 -8.53 1.13
CA ALA A 432 -3.58 -8.72 -0.28
C ALA A 432 -5.04 -8.32 -0.62
N VAL A 433 -6.01 -8.58 0.28
CA VAL A 433 -7.40 -8.17 0.10
C VAL A 433 -7.53 -6.64 0.13
N TYR A 434 -6.93 -5.98 1.12
CA TYR A 434 -6.96 -4.51 1.24
C TYR A 434 -6.26 -3.83 0.05
N LEU A 435 -5.11 -4.38 -0.36
CA LEU A 435 -4.37 -3.92 -1.53
C LEU A 435 -5.19 -4.05 -2.82
N ASN A 436 -5.92 -5.15 -2.99
CA ASN A 436 -6.81 -5.32 -4.13
C ASN A 436 -8.00 -4.36 -4.08
N ALA A 437 -8.57 -4.11 -2.88
CA ALA A 437 -9.67 -3.16 -2.71
C ALA A 437 -9.25 -1.74 -3.12
N ALA A 438 -8.08 -1.30 -2.65
CA ALA A 438 -7.45 -0.05 -3.03
C ALA A 438 -7.25 0.09 -4.55
N LYS A 439 -6.83 -0.99 -5.22
CA LYS A 439 -6.66 -1.03 -6.68
C LYS A 439 -7.98 -0.99 -7.46
N SER A 440 -9.03 -1.60 -6.93
CA SER A 440 -10.24 -1.88 -7.71
C SER A 440 -11.35 -0.85 -7.53
N CYS A 441 -11.71 -0.53 -6.28
CA CYS A 441 -12.96 0.15 -5.98
C CYS A 441 -12.87 1.29 -4.96
N TRP A 442 -11.68 1.66 -4.48
CA TRP A 442 -11.52 2.91 -3.75
C TRP A 442 -11.46 4.10 -4.72
N LEU A 443 -12.39 5.04 -4.56
CA LEU A 443 -12.62 6.18 -5.45
C LEU A 443 -12.49 7.52 -4.69
N PRO A 444 -12.31 8.66 -5.38
CA PRO A 444 -12.19 9.97 -4.73
C PRO A 444 -13.34 10.33 -3.80
N ASP A 445 -14.58 9.95 -4.14
CA ASP A 445 -15.80 10.21 -3.37
C ASP A 445 -16.16 9.09 -2.38
N LEU A 446 -15.25 8.15 -2.13
CA LEU A 446 -15.41 6.98 -1.27
C LEU A 446 -15.99 7.34 0.10
N THR A 447 -16.96 6.55 0.58
CA THR A 447 -17.32 6.50 2.01
C THR A 447 -16.65 5.31 2.70
N LEU A 448 -16.53 5.34 4.04
CA LEU A 448 -15.99 4.19 4.78
C LEU A 448 -16.84 2.91 4.62
N THR A 449 -18.14 3.06 4.34
CA THR A 449 -19.01 1.90 4.04
C THR A 449 -18.68 1.32 2.67
N ASP A 450 -18.44 2.16 1.66
CA ASP A 450 -17.99 1.71 0.33
C ASP A 450 -16.62 1.03 0.41
N ALA A 451 -15.71 1.54 1.25
CA ALA A 451 -14.39 0.95 1.46
C ALA A 451 -14.52 -0.46 2.04
N ALA A 452 -15.39 -0.64 3.04
CA ALA A 452 -15.68 -1.91 3.67
C ALA A 452 -16.36 -2.90 2.72
N ASP A 453 -17.33 -2.46 1.91
CA ASP A 453 -17.97 -3.31 0.91
C ASP A 453 -16.99 -3.71 -0.20
N CYS A 454 -16.11 -2.81 -0.62
CA CYS A 454 -15.04 -3.10 -1.57
C CYS A 454 -14.11 -4.22 -1.04
N ILE A 455 -13.74 -4.16 0.25
CA ILE A 455 -12.97 -5.23 0.91
C ILE A 455 -13.72 -6.56 0.92
N ARG A 456 -15.04 -6.55 1.21
CA ARG A 456 -15.91 -7.75 1.13
C ARG A 456 -15.96 -8.33 -0.28
N GLN A 457 -16.09 -7.50 -1.31
CA GLN A 457 -16.08 -7.95 -2.70
C GLN A 457 -14.73 -8.59 -3.08
N GLN A 458 -13.61 -8.00 -2.64
CA GLN A 458 -12.29 -8.56 -2.92
C GLN A 458 -11.99 -9.83 -2.12
N SER A 459 -12.53 -10.00 -0.91
CA SER A 459 -12.41 -11.25 -0.16
C SER A 459 -13.17 -12.39 -0.85
N LEU A 460 -14.37 -12.12 -1.37
CA LEU A 460 -15.14 -13.08 -2.17
C LEU A 460 -14.39 -13.47 -3.46
N ALA A 461 -13.79 -12.51 -4.16
CA ALA A 461 -12.96 -12.78 -5.34
C ALA A 461 -11.72 -13.64 -5.01
N ALA A 462 -11.24 -13.59 -3.77
CA ALA A 462 -10.17 -14.43 -3.26
C ALA A 462 -10.64 -15.77 -2.66
N ASN A 463 -11.94 -16.10 -2.74
CA ASN A 463 -12.57 -17.28 -2.11
C ASN A 463 -12.40 -17.33 -0.57
N LEU A 464 -12.37 -16.18 0.09
CA LEU A 464 -12.32 -16.07 1.54
C LEU A 464 -13.74 -15.98 2.13
N PRO A 465 -13.95 -16.44 3.38
CA PRO A 465 -15.28 -16.44 3.98
C PRO A 465 -15.83 -15.02 4.15
N GLU A 466 -16.98 -14.74 3.54
CA GLU A 466 -17.65 -13.44 3.64
C GLU A 466 -18.03 -13.08 5.09
N ALA A 467 -18.45 -14.09 5.86
CA ALA A 467 -18.85 -13.93 7.26
C ALA A 467 -17.75 -13.31 8.12
N ASP A 468 -16.48 -13.59 7.82
CA ASP A 468 -15.35 -13.02 8.56
C ASP A 468 -15.25 -11.51 8.35
N VAL A 469 -15.50 -11.03 7.12
CA VAL A 469 -15.52 -9.59 6.81
C VAL A 469 -16.71 -8.91 7.44
N ILE A 470 -17.89 -9.53 7.36
CA ILE A 470 -19.11 -9.02 7.99
C ILE A 470 -18.90 -8.88 9.50
N GLU A 471 -18.34 -9.89 10.17
CA GLU A 471 -18.05 -9.86 11.61
C GLU A 471 -17.00 -8.78 11.94
N ALA A 472 -15.93 -8.68 11.16
CA ALA A 472 -14.87 -7.69 11.37
C ALA A 472 -15.41 -6.26 11.28
N PHE A 473 -16.22 -5.93 10.26
CA PHE A 473 -16.80 -4.60 10.12
C PHE A 473 -17.98 -4.34 11.06
N LYS A 474 -18.71 -5.39 11.48
CA LYS A 474 -19.69 -5.29 12.56
C LYS A 474 -19.04 -4.85 13.87
N SER A 475 -17.79 -5.23 14.15
CA SER A 475 -17.07 -4.80 15.37
C SER A 475 -16.91 -3.27 15.48
N VAL A 476 -16.73 -2.59 14.35
CA VAL A 476 -16.63 -1.11 14.25
C VAL A 476 -17.96 -0.45 13.91
N LYS A 477 -19.06 -1.22 13.89
CA LYS A 477 -20.42 -0.78 13.57
C LYS A 477 -20.60 -0.25 12.14
N ILE A 478 -19.86 -0.79 11.18
CA ILE A 478 -20.15 -0.63 9.75
C ILE A 478 -21.05 -1.79 9.32
N LYS A 479 -22.20 -1.48 8.72
CA LYS A 479 -23.19 -2.47 8.31
C LYS A 479 -22.85 -3.04 6.92
N LEU A 480 -22.48 -4.31 6.87
CA LEU A 480 -22.27 -5.09 5.63
C LEU A 480 -23.23 -6.29 5.49
N PHE A 481 -24.36 -6.26 6.19
CA PHE A 481 -25.30 -7.39 6.30
C PHE A 481 -26.73 -6.93 6.06
N ASP A 482 -27.57 -7.84 5.53
CA ASP A 482 -28.98 -7.57 5.26
C ASP A 482 -29.84 -7.59 6.52
N GLN A 483 -29.50 -8.46 7.47
CA GLN A 483 -30.19 -8.64 8.75
C GLN A 483 -29.19 -8.61 9.91
N GLY A 484 -29.54 -7.88 10.97
CA GLY A 484 -28.73 -7.80 12.17
C GLY A 484 -28.93 -6.52 12.95
N VAL A 485 -28.32 -6.48 14.13
CA VAL A 485 -28.26 -5.32 15.02
C VAL A 485 -26.83 -4.82 15.20
N LEU A 486 -26.70 -3.50 15.30
CA LEU A 486 -25.52 -2.76 15.76
C LEU A 486 -25.88 -2.06 17.06
N SER A 487 -25.43 -2.61 18.18
CA SER A 487 -25.59 -2.00 19.49
C SER A 487 -24.77 -0.74 19.61
N HIS A 488 -25.35 0.30 20.20
CA HIS A 488 -24.66 1.54 20.48
C HIS A 488 -25.44 2.37 21.50
N PHE A 489 -24.74 3.22 22.24
CA PHE A 489 -25.38 4.17 23.12
C PHE A 489 -24.64 5.49 23.21
N THR A 490 -25.34 6.54 23.63
CA THR A 490 -24.77 7.82 24.04
C THR A 490 -24.95 8.03 25.54
N VAL A 491 -24.14 8.93 26.10
CA VAL A 491 -24.17 9.25 27.52
C VAL A 491 -24.23 10.75 27.73
N GLU A 492 -25.05 11.17 28.68
CA GLU A 492 -25.14 12.56 29.12
C GLU A 492 -25.00 12.62 30.64
N SER A 493 -24.09 13.46 31.12
CA SER A 493 -23.95 13.69 32.56
C SER A 493 -24.98 14.71 33.04
N SER A 494 -25.62 14.43 34.17
CA SER A 494 -26.60 15.31 34.82
C SER A 494 -26.33 15.39 36.33
N ASP A 495 -26.95 16.35 37.01
CA ASP A 495 -26.83 16.52 38.47
C ASP A 495 -27.30 15.28 39.26
N THR A 496 -28.10 14.40 38.66
CA THR A 496 -28.70 13.23 39.30
C THR A 496 -28.07 11.90 38.89
N GLY A 497 -27.05 11.91 38.01
CA GLY A 497 -26.38 10.71 37.50
C GLY A 497 -26.02 10.79 36.02
N ILE A 498 -25.62 9.65 35.45
CA ILE A 498 -25.36 9.50 34.03
C ILE A 498 -26.62 8.94 33.35
N GLN A 499 -27.17 9.71 32.41
CA GLN A 499 -28.25 9.26 31.55
C GLN A 499 -27.66 8.49 30.37
N PHE A 500 -28.12 7.26 30.18
CA PHE A 500 -27.80 6.44 29.02
C PHE A 500 -28.95 6.49 28.02
N SER A 501 -28.61 6.61 26.75
CA SER A 501 -29.57 6.60 25.66
C SER A 501 -29.18 5.54 24.64
N ASP A 502 -30.05 4.55 24.45
CA ASP A 502 -29.91 3.60 23.36
C ASP A 502 -30.07 4.33 22.02
N ASN A 503 -29.12 4.14 21.12
CA ASN A 503 -29.22 4.57 19.73
C ASN A 503 -28.76 3.46 18.77
N SER A 504 -28.93 2.21 19.19
CA SER A 504 -28.67 1.02 18.39
C SER A 504 -29.39 1.07 17.03
N ARG A 505 -28.82 0.39 16.04
CA ARG A 505 -29.36 0.28 14.68
C ARG A 505 -29.67 -1.18 14.39
N SER A 506 -30.94 -1.53 14.25
CA SER A 506 -31.36 -2.89 13.87
C SER A 506 -32.20 -2.89 12.60
N THR A 507 -32.16 -3.99 11.87
CA THR A 507 -33.04 -4.27 10.73
C THR A 507 -34.41 -4.77 11.15
N ASN A 508 -34.55 -5.28 12.37
CA ASN A 508 -35.82 -5.68 12.98
C ASN A 508 -36.11 -4.87 14.24
N GLN A 509 -37.29 -5.08 14.83
CA GLN A 509 -37.63 -4.48 16.11
C GLN A 509 -36.68 -4.98 17.20
N VAL A 510 -36.03 -4.06 17.92
CA VAL A 510 -35.28 -4.37 19.14
C VAL A 510 -36.25 -4.80 20.25
N LEU A 511 -35.95 -5.92 20.92
CA LEU A 511 -36.81 -6.48 21.97
C LEU A 511 -36.19 -6.37 23.35
N ASP A 512 -34.89 -6.64 23.50
CA ASP A 512 -34.22 -6.64 24.80
C ASP A 512 -32.98 -5.74 24.81
N TRP A 513 -32.78 -5.07 25.95
CA TRP A 513 -31.57 -4.33 26.29
C TRP A 513 -31.00 -4.93 27.57
N GLN A 514 -29.70 -5.16 27.59
CA GLN A 514 -28.98 -5.62 28.78
C GLN A 514 -27.79 -4.71 29.02
N TRP A 515 -27.86 -3.92 30.09
CA TRP A 515 -26.78 -3.06 30.54
C TRP A 515 -25.94 -3.75 31.61
N ASP A 516 -24.63 -3.69 31.47
CA ASP A 516 -23.66 -3.89 32.54
C ASP A 516 -22.94 -2.56 32.75
N PHE A 517 -23.11 -1.94 33.93
CA PHE A 517 -22.50 -0.65 34.22
C PHE A 517 -21.04 -0.76 34.67
N GLY A 518 -20.50 -1.97 34.83
CA GLY A 518 -19.11 -2.20 35.25
C GLY A 518 -18.84 -1.91 36.72
N ASP A 519 -19.87 -1.58 37.50
CA ASP A 519 -19.81 -1.38 38.97
C ASP A 519 -20.51 -2.51 39.75
N GLY A 520 -20.93 -3.57 39.05
CA GLY A 520 -21.67 -4.70 39.60
C GLY A 520 -23.20 -4.56 39.51
N SER A 521 -23.71 -3.44 38.98
CA SER A 521 -25.14 -3.25 38.73
C SER A 521 -25.49 -3.34 37.23
N SER A 522 -26.78 -3.53 36.94
CA SER A 522 -27.31 -3.75 35.58
C SER A 522 -28.68 -3.11 35.40
N SER A 523 -29.14 -3.06 34.15
CA SER A 523 -30.48 -2.58 33.79
C SER A 523 -31.01 -3.28 32.53
N GLU A 524 -32.33 -3.42 32.44
CA GLU A 524 -33.04 -3.91 31.24
C GLU A 524 -33.82 -2.80 30.51
N LEU A 525 -33.79 -1.57 31.04
CA LEU A 525 -34.40 -0.41 30.40
C LEU A 525 -33.60 -0.01 29.16
N ALA A 526 -34.28 0.45 28.11
CA ALA A 526 -33.63 1.00 26.93
C ALA A 526 -32.77 2.25 27.25
N ASN A 527 -33.28 3.15 28.11
CA ASN A 527 -32.64 4.42 28.45
C ASN A 527 -32.53 4.61 29.98
N PRO A 528 -31.65 3.88 30.68
CA PRO A 528 -31.54 3.96 32.13
C PRO A 528 -30.83 5.23 32.60
N LEU A 529 -31.21 5.72 33.78
CA LEU A 529 -30.45 6.69 34.56
C LEU A 529 -29.68 5.92 35.64
N HIS A 530 -28.36 6.07 35.70
CA HIS A 530 -27.52 5.36 36.67
C HIS A 530 -26.63 6.31 37.47
N GLN A 531 -26.45 6.00 38.76
CA GLN A 531 -25.62 6.77 39.68
C GLN A 531 -24.33 6.02 39.99
N PHE A 532 -23.21 6.61 39.61
CA PHE A 532 -21.87 6.07 39.89
C PHE A 532 -21.25 6.78 41.09
N ALA A 533 -20.41 6.04 41.83
CA ALA A 533 -19.38 6.67 42.64
C ALA A 533 -18.27 7.24 41.73
N ALA A 534 -17.40 8.10 42.28
CA ALA A 534 -16.23 8.53 41.53
C ALA A 534 -15.34 7.33 41.17
N GLY A 535 -14.95 7.23 39.91
CA GLY A 535 -14.29 6.05 39.38
C GLY A 535 -14.23 6.02 37.85
N THR A 536 -13.69 4.93 37.32
CA THR A 536 -13.70 4.62 35.89
C THR A 536 -14.40 3.29 35.70
N TYR A 537 -15.38 3.26 34.80
CA TYR A 537 -16.24 2.11 34.57
C TYR A 537 -16.28 1.78 33.08
N GLN A 538 -16.20 0.50 32.74
CA GLN A 538 -16.47 0.03 31.38
C GLN A 538 -17.95 -0.38 31.33
N VAL A 539 -18.76 0.42 30.63
CA VAL A 539 -20.19 0.15 30.48
C VAL A 539 -20.42 -0.60 29.18
N THR A 540 -21.20 -1.67 29.23
CA THR A 540 -21.58 -2.49 28.08
C THR A 540 -23.09 -2.50 27.91
N LEU A 541 -23.55 -2.26 26.68
CA LEU A 541 -24.92 -2.50 26.25
C LEU A 541 -24.93 -3.70 25.29
N SER A 542 -25.71 -4.73 25.62
CA SER A 542 -26.05 -5.82 24.70
C SER A 542 -27.50 -5.69 24.26
N VAL A 543 -27.76 -5.84 22.95
CA VAL A 543 -29.11 -5.70 22.38
C VAL A 543 -29.47 -6.94 21.57
N SER A 544 -30.72 -7.40 21.71
CA SER A 544 -31.33 -8.43 20.87
C SER A 544 -32.48 -7.85 20.04
N ASP A 545 -32.68 -8.37 18.83
CA ASP A 545 -33.84 -8.04 18.00
C ASP A 545 -34.85 -9.20 17.87
N GLN A 546 -35.98 -8.94 17.21
CA GLN A 546 -37.04 -9.92 16.99
C GLN A 546 -36.61 -11.15 16.18
N SER A 547 -35.55 -11.04 15.40
CA SER A 547 -34.96 -12.15 14.64
C SER A 547 -33.92 -12.92 15.45
N ASN A 548 -33.75 -12.57 16.74
CA ASN A 548 -32.72 -13.11 17.62
C ASN A 548 -31.30 -12.81 17.14
N ASP A 549 -31.12 -11.68 16.43
CA ASP A 549 -29.79 -11.12 16.18
C ASP A 549 -29.31 -10.37 17.42
N HIS A 550 -28.02 -10.52 17.74
CA HIS A 550 -27.40 -9.93 18.92
C HIS A 550 -26.17 -9.12 18.55
N ASP A 551 -25.93 -8.06 19.31
CA ASP A 551 -24.68 -7.31 19.29
C ASP A 551 -24.41 -6.71 20.67
N SER A 552 -23.18 -6.24 20.88
CA SER A 552 -22.82 -5.49 22.08
C SER A 552 -21.89 -4.33 21.77
N PHE A 553 -21.95 -3.30 22.59
CA PHE A 553 -21.06 -2.15 22.51
C PHE A 553 -20.61 -1.73 23.90
N SER A 554 -19.32 -1.44 24.04
CA SER A 554 -18.72 -1.04 25.31
C SER A 554 -18.05 0.32 25.20
N ARG A 555 -18.22 1.15 26.23
CA ARG A 555 -17.58 2.47 26.34
C ARG A 555 -17.09 2.71 27.76
N THR A 556 -15.89 3.28 27.88
CA THR A 556 -15.34 3.68 29.18
C THR A 556 -15.92 5.03 29.61
N ILE A 557 -16.40 5.12 30.84
CA ILE A 557 -16.92 6.34 31.45
C ILE A 557 -16.04 6.69 32.65
N ARG A 558 -15.67 7.97 32.78
CA ARG A 558 -14.95 8.50 33.93
C ARG A 558 -15.87 9.44 34.70
N VAL A 559 -16.05 9.14 35.98
CA VAL A 559 -16.87 9.92 36.90
C VAL A 559 -15.95 10.57 37.92
N SER A 560 -15.88 11.90 37.89
CA SER A 560 -15.16 12.71 38.87
C SER A 560 -16.12 13.26 39.91
N ASN A 561 -15.59 13.54 41.12
CA ASN A 561 -16.33 14.24 42.18
C ASN A 561 -16.72 15.67 41.80
#